data_AF-A0A3B8WRN2-F1
#
_entry.id   AF-A0A3B8WRN2-F1
#
_cell.length_a   1.000
_cell.length_b   1.000
_cell.length_c   1.000
_cell.angle_alpha   90.00
_cell.angle_beta   90.00
_cell.angle_gamma   90.00
#
_symmetry.space_group_name_H-M   'P 1'
#
loop_
_entity.id
_entity.type
_entity.pdbx_description
1 polymer ?
#
loop_
_entity_poly.entity_id
_entity_poly.type
_entity_poly.pdbx_seq_one_letter_code
_entity_poly.pdbx_strand_id
1 'polypeptide(L)'
;MSEPWASLPGALKEEISGCWPSVFPEGLPGWLAGDHVSEADVAEAVSRSLFLRQTLERHPEQIRPAVAARPLTEPTTEAWLADRWRDYLQNVDSEPALHAALRQYRREVQFRIIWRDLMKWADLHETMTATSAFADVAIDGALSWLYEKVCEEFGTPMGRDPVTGAHVPQKMVVLGMGKLGGRELNVSSDIDLIFAFPSQGETEGGRRALDNQQFFIRLGQRLIQALDQITADGFVFRVDMRLRPYGQSGALALSFAALETYYQDQGRDWERYAMVKARVVAGDQRAGQVLMESLKPFVYRKYIDFSAFESLRTMKDMISREVRRKGLENNIKLGSGGIREIEFVVQAFQLIRGGRDRELQQRELLQILKELQELELLPSRVVGELRGAYVFLRNLEHALQGMEDKQTQVLPEDALSCARVARIMGFDSWEDCLSALEEHRSRVARHFADIIATEDQDDADEGG
;
A
#
# COMPACT_ATOMS: atom_id res chain seq x y z
N MET A 1 37.74 5.32 20.69
CA MET A 1 36.44 4.68 20.40
C MET A 1 36.39 4.48 18.90
N SER A 2 36.01 3.28 18.44
CA SER A 2 35.85 3.04 16.99
C SER A 2 34.80 4.01 16.45
N GLU A 3 35.09 4.66 15.32
CA GLU A 3 34.09 5.47 14.61
C GLU A 3 33.05 4.53 13.97
N PRO A 4 31.78 4.50 14.45
CA PRO A 4 30.79 3.55 13.95
C PRO A 4 30.48 3.73 12.45
N TRP A 5 30.70 4.93 11.93
CA TRP A 5 30.54 5.31 10.52
C TRP A 5 31.78 5.03 9.64
N ALA A 6 32.83 4.40 10.15
CA ALA A 6 34.09 4.24 9.43
C ALA A 6 33.95 3.50 8.09
N SER A 7 32.98 2.58 7.97
CA SER A 7 32.69 1.80 6.77
C SER A 7 31.77 2.50 5.77
N LEU A 8 31.25 3.70 6.08
CA LEU A 8 30.36 4.43 5.19
C LEU A 8 31.14 5.06 4.01
N PRO A 9 30.53 5.13 2.81
CA PRO A 9 31.07 5.89 1.69
C PRO A 9 31.30 7.37 2.03
N GLY A 10 32.28 8.02 1.40
CA GLY A 10 32.78 9.35 1.78
C GLY A 10 31.71 10.39 2.12
N ALA A 11 30.77 10.66 1.21
CA ALA A 11 29.71 11.67 1.44
C ALA A 11 28.80 11.32 2.63
N LEU A 12 28.42 10.04 2.79
CA LEU A 12 27.61 9.58 3.92
C LEU A 12 28.40 9.59 5.23
N LYS A 13 29.70 9.25 5.16
CA LYS A 13 30.61 9.29 6.30
C LYS A 13 30.73 10.72 6.85
N GLU A 14 30.94 11.70 5.98
CA GLU A 14 31.02 13.11 6.35
C GLU A 14 29.72 13.59 7.00
N GLU A 15 28.56 13.31 6.39
CA GLU A 15 27.25 13.67 6.94
C GLU A 15 27.04 13.07 8.35
N ILE A 16 27.32 11.78 8.51
CA ILE A 16 27.06 11.07 9.76
C ILE A 16 28.02 11.51 10.85
N SER A 17 29.30 11.68 10.53
CA SER A 17 30.28 12.20 11.49
C SER A 17 29.89 13.59 12.03
N GLY A 18 29.29 14.44 11.18
CA GLY A 18 28.84 15.78 11.55
C GLY A 18 27.57 15.81 12.41
N CYS A 19 26.64 14.88 12.20
CA CYS A 19 25.35 14.87 12.92
C CYS A 19 25.30 13.91 14.11
N TRP A 20 26.21 12.93 14.22
CA TRP A 20 26.20 11.92 15.29
C TRP A 20 26.08 12.50 16.71
N PRO A 21 26.84 13.55 17.10
CA PRO A 21 26.72 14.13 18.45
C PRO A 21 25.37 14.82 18.71
N SER A 22 24.67 15.29 17.66
CA SER A 22 23.33 15.86 17.78
C SER A 22 22.28 14.77 18.01
N VAL A 23 22.43 13.65 17.32
CA VAL A 23 21.49 12.52 17.44
C VAL A 23 21.68 11.79 18.78
N PHE A 24 22.93 11.68 19.25
CA PHE A 24 23.28 10.96 20.47
C PHE A 24 24.17 11.81 21.39
N PRO A 25 23.64 12.89 22.00
CA PRO A 25 24.42 13.83 22.81
C PRO A 25 25.05 13.19 24.06
N GLU A 26 24.42 12.16 24.60
CA GLU A 26 24.90 11.40 25.77
C GLU A 26 25.64 10.11 25.38
N GLY A 27 25.91 9.91 24.09
CA GLY A 27 26.40 8.66 23.54
C GLY A 27 25.28 7.73 23.07
N LEU A 28 25.66 6.68 22.35
CA LEU A 28 24.71 5.73 21.76
C LEU A 28 24.05 4.90 22.87
N PRO A 29 22.70 4.89 22.98
CA PRO A 29 22.05 4.25 24.10
C PRO A 29 22.03 2.72 23.95
N GLY A 30 22.31 2.02 25.05
CA GLY A 30 22.39 0.54 25.07
C GLY A 30 21.08 -0.20 24.75
N TRP A 31 19.93 0.48 24.79
CA TRP A 31 18.65 -0.12 24.37
C TRP A 31 18.53 -0.18 22.84
N LEU A 32 19.26 0.67 22.12
CA LEU A 32 19.27 0.71 20.66
C LEU A 32 20.43 -0.11 20.09
N ALA A 33 21.62 0.04 20.67
CA ALA A 33 22.81 -0.74 20.33
C ALA A 33 23.14 -1.71 21.46
N GLY A 34 23.00 -3.01 21.17
CA GLY A 34 23.12 -4.10 22.14
C GLY A 34 23.40 -5.41 21.44
N ASP A 35 22.99 -6.53 22.04
CA ASP A 35 23.35 -7.89 21.59
C ASP A 35 22.98 -8.23 20.13
N HIS A 36 22.04 -7.49 19.55
CA HIS A 36 21.51 -7.76 18.21
C HIS A 36 21.72 -6.64 17.19
N VAL A 37 22.10 -5.44 17.64
CA VAL A 37 22.28 -4.26 16.78
C VAL A 37 23.61 -3.61 17.18
N SER A 38 24.58 -3.64 16.29
CA SER A 38 25.89 -3.03 16.54
C SER A 38 25.86 -1.51 16.38
N GLU A 39 26.87 -0.81 16.90
CA GLU A 39 26.99 0.64 16.67
C GLU A 39 27.09 0.97 15.16
N ALA A 40 27.74 0.09 14.39
CA ALA A 40 27.87 0.21 12.94
C ALA A 40 26.51 0.05 12.23
N ASP A 41 25.64 -0.84 12.72
CA ASP A 41 24.27 -0.98 12.18
C ASP A 41 23.45 0.30 12.41
N VAL A 42 23.63 0.94 13.57
CA VAL A 42 22.96 2.23 13.84
C VAL A 42 23.49 3.32 12.92
N ALA A 43 24.81 3.41 12.73
CA ALA A 43 25.40 4.35 11.78
C ALA A 43 24.92 4.12 10.34
N GLU A 44 24.85 2.88 9.92
CA GLU A 44 24.31 2.51 8.61
C GLU A 44 22.82 2.90 8.49
N ALA A 45 21.97 2.57 9.47
CA ALA A 45 20.55 2.90 9.44
C ALA A 45 20.29 4.42 9.39
N VAL A 46 21.00 5.19 10.22
CA VAL A 46 20.92 6.66 10.25
C VAL A 46 21.45 7.27 8.95
N SER A 47 22.47 6.68 8.32
CA SER A 47 22.97 7.11 7.01
C SER A 47 21.98 6.85 5.87
N ARG A 48 21.19 5.79 5.99
CA ARG A 48 20.18 5.39 4.98
C ARG A 48 18.87 6.14 5.12
N SER A 49 18.55 6.73 6.27
CA SER A 49 17.28 7.43 6.46
C SER A 49 17.35 8.61 7.42
N LEU A 50 17.03 9.79 6.89
CA LEU A 50 16.78 11.00 7.66
C LEU A 50 15.54 10.86 8.55
N PHE A 51 14.54 10.09 8.13
CA PHE A 51 13.37 9.80 8.95
C PHE A 51 13.75 9.03 10.23
N LEU A 52 14.57 7.97 10.11
CA LEU A 52 15.07 7.21 11.27
C LEU A 52 15.89 8.12 12.19
N ARG A 53 16.80 8.91 11.61
CA ARG A 53 17.61 9.90 12.34
C ARG A 53 16.76 10.86 13.16
N GLN A 54 15.82 11.55 12.51
CA GLN A 54 14.97 12.56 13.15
C GLN A 54 14.05 11.94 14.20
N THR A 55 13.61 10.69 14.00
CA THR A 55 12.78 9.99 14.97
C THR A 55 13.58 9.65 16.23
N LEU A 56 14.83 9.19 16.09
CA LEU A 56 15.72 8.95 17.24
C LEU A 56 16.08 10.24 17.98
N GLU A 57 16.28 11.35 17.26
CA GLU A 57 16.61 12.64 17.85
C GLU A 57 15.42 13.25 18.63
N ARG A 58 14.20 13.13 18.11
CA ARG A 58 13.01 13.83 18.65
C ARG A 58 12.11 12.97 19.53
N HIS A 59 12.09 11.66 19.31
CA HIS A 59 11.14 10.75 19.96
C HIS A 59 11.81 9.46 20.50
N PRO A 60 13.00 9.51 21.13
CA PRO A 60 13.70 8.30 21.59
C PRO A 60 12.87 7.53 22.65
N GLU A 61 12.20 8.24 23.55
CA GLU A 61 11.38 7.63 24.61
C GLU A 61 10.14 6.91 24.06
N GLN A 62 9.68 7.27 22.86
CA GLN A 62 8.58 6.58 22.20
C GLN A 62 9.06 5.28 21.54
N ILE A 63 10.25 5.29 20.94
CA ILE A 63 10.81 4.13 20.22
C ILE A 63 11.37 3.08 21.19
N ARG A 64 11.95 3.50 22.32
CA ARG A 64 12.60 2.62 23.28
C ARG A 64 11.72 1.45 23.77
N PRO A 65 10.47 1.66 24.23
CA PRO A 65 9.60 0.55 24.64
C PRO A 65 9.31 -0.43 23.51
N ALA A 66 9.19 0.05 22.27
CA ALA A 66 8.91 -0.77 21.10
C ALA A 66 10.08 -1.70 20.75
N VAL A 67 11.30 -1.17 20.80
CA VAL A 67 12.54 -1.96 20.57
C VAL A 67 12.74 -2.97 21.70
N ALA A 68 12.42 -2.60 22.95
CA ALA A 68 12.48 -3.52 24.08
C ALA A 68 11.42 -4.63 24.00
N ALA A 69 10.21 -4.32 23.53
CA ALA A 69 9.14 -5.30 23.34
C ALA A 69 9.45 -6.29 22.22
N ARG A 70 10.16 -5.86 21.17
CA ARG A 70 10.59 -6.73 20.07
C ARG A 70 11.85 -6.16 19.40
N PRO A 71 12.99 -6.87 19.40
CA PRO A 71 14.22 -6.41 18.75
C PRO A 71 14.02 -6.05 17.28
N LEU A 72 14.72 -5.04 16.76
CA LEU A 72 14.62 -4.59 15.37
C LEU A 72 15.04 -5.69 14.36
N THR A 73 15.85 -6.64 14.80
CA THR A 73 16.27 -7.81 14.01
C THR A 73 15.17 -8.85 13.80
N GLU A 74 14.11 -8.84 14.61
CA GLU A 74 12.99 -9.76 14.44
C GLU A 74 11.94 -9.26 13.43
N PRO A 75 11.25 -10.15 12.71
CA PRO A 75 10.20 -9.76 11.76
C PRO A 75 9.06 -8.97 12.39
N THR A 76 8.48 -8.03 11.65
CA THR A 76 7.26 -7.32 12.06
C THR A 76 6.04 -8.18 11.74
N THR A 77 5.34 -8.68 12.77
CA THR A 77 4.21 -9.62 12.60
C THR A 77 2.87 -8.92 12.80
N GLU A 78 1.80 -9.46 12.19
CA GLU A 78 0.43 -8.97 12.39
C GLU A 78 0.02 -9.00 13.87
N ALA A 79 0.43 -10.04 14.60
CA ALA A 79 0.18 -10.16 16.03
C ALA A 79 0.84 -9.04 16.84
N TRP A 80 2.13 -8.75 16.57
CA TRP A 80 2.83 -7.66 17.25
C TRP A 80 2.18 -6.30 16.93
N LEU A 81 1.79 -6.05 15.69
CA LEU A 81 1.08 -4.83 15.30
C LEU A 81 -0.24 -4.66 16.07
N ALA A 82 -1.04 -5.72 16.15
CA ALA A 82 -2.30 -5.72 16.90
C ALA A 82 -2.06 -5.51 18.41
N ASP A 83 -1.05 -6.15 19.00
CA ASP A 83 -0.69 -5.99 20.40
C ASP A 83 -0.26 -4.55 20.72
N ARG A 84 0.62 -3.98 19.90
CA ARG A 84 1.07 -2.60 20.05
C ARG A 84 -0.06 -1.61 19.89
N TRP A 85 -0.96 -1.83 18.93
CA TRP A 85 -2.13 -0.98 18.78
C TRP A 85 -3.05 -1.03 20.02
N ARG A 86 -3.25 -2.21 20.61
CA ARG A 86 -4.01 -2.35 21.86
C ARG A 86 -3.38 -1.54 23.00
N ASP A 87 -2.05 -1.51 23.11
CA ASP A 87 -1.36 -0.70 24.11
C ASP A 87 -1.65 0.80 23.94
N TYR A 88 -1.59 1.31 22.70
CA TYR A 88 -1.91 2.71 22.40
C TYR A 88 -3.38 3.06 22.67
N LEU A 89 -4.30 2.11 22.54
CA LEU A 89 -5.73 2.31 22.79
C LEU A 89 -6.13 2.36 24.26
N GLN A 90 -5.32 1.83 25.20
CA GLN A 90 -5.73 1.67 26.61
C GLN A 90 -6.20 2.97 27.28
N ASN A 91 -5.64 4.11 26.86
CA ASN A 91 -5.90 5.42 27.46
C ASN A 91 -6.66 6.38 26.51
N VAL A 92 -7.31 5.84 25.47
CA VAL A 92 -8.05 6.65 24.48
C VAL A 92 -9.51 6.81 24.91
N ASP A 93 -9.85 8.00 25.41
CA ASP A 93 -11.18 8.34 25.91
C ASP A 93 -11.96 9.30 25.01
N SER A 94 -11.32 9.84 23.98
CA SER A 94 -11.85 10.91 23.13
C SER A 94 -11.28 10.85 21.71
N GLU A 95 -11.97 11.45 20.74
CA GLU A 95 -11.50 11.47 19.34
C GLU A 95 -10.14 12.15 19.16
N PRO A 96 -9.85 13.29 19.81
CA PRO A 96 -8.50 13.86 19.75
C PRO A 96 -7.43 12.91 20.30
N ALA A 97 -7.73 12.18 21.37
CA ALA A 97 -6.83 11.16 21.91
C ALA A 97 -6.62 10.00 20.93
N LEU A 98 -7.67 9.56 20.23
CA LEU A 98 -7.56 8.55 19.17
C LEU A 98 -6.64 9.03 18.04
N HIS A 99 -6.81 10.28 17.60
CA HIS A 99 -6.00 10.86 16.54
C HIS A 99 -4.51 10.92 16.93
N ALA A 100 -4.21 11.34 18.17
CA ALA A 100 -2.85 11.35 18.69
C ALA A 100 -2.27 9.92 18.78
N ALA A 101 -3.02 8.97 19.35
CA ALA A 101 -2.61 7.58 19.50
C ALA A 101 -2.27 6.92 18.15
N LEU A 102 -3.12 7.11 17.12
CA LEU A 102 -2.85 6.59 15.77
C LEU A 102 -1.55 7.12 15.17
N ARG A 103 -1.23 8.40 15.36
CA ARG A 103 -0.01 9.02 14.81
C ARG A 103 1.24 8.59 15.55
N GLN A 104 1.15 8.43 16.87
CA GLN A 104 2.22 7.85 17.67
C GLN A 104 2.45 6.40 17.26
N TYR A 105 1.41 5.56 17.23
CA TYR A 105 1.48 4.19 16.74
C TYR A 105 2.12 4.10 15.35
N ARG A 106 1.68 4.96 14.41
CA ARG A 106 2.26 5.05 13.06
C ARG A 106 3.75 5.38 13.09
N ARG A 107 4.19 6.37 13.87
CA ARG A 107 5.61 6.75 13.97
C ARG A 107 6.47 5.56 14.42
N GLU A 108 6.00 4.84 15.43
CA GLU A 108 6.69 3.66 16.00
C GLU A 108 6.78 2.52 14.98
N VAL A 109 5.67 2.16 14.35
CA VAL A 109 5.62 1.07 13.36
C VAL A 109 6.41 1.43 12.11
N GLN A 110 6.26 2.65 11.61
CA GLN A 110 6.99 3.14 10.43
C GLN A 110 8.50 3.13 10.67
N PHE A 111 8.95 3.55 11.86
CA PHE A 111 10.36 3.45 12.26
C PHE A 111 10.88 2.03 12.13
N ARG A 112 10.15 1.06 12.66
CA ARG A 112 10.53 -0.36 12.59
C ARG A 112 10.56 -0.87 11.14
N ILE A 113 9.52 -0.61 10.35
CA ILE A 113 9.42 -1.09 8.97
C ILE A 113 10.54 -0.50 8.12
N ILE A 114 10.73 0.82 8.16
CA ILE A 114 11.80 1.50 7.40
C ILE A 114 13.18 1.01 7.85
N TRP A 115 13.41 0.82 9.16
CA TRP A 115 14.67 0.28 9.66
C TRP A 115 14.98 -1.08 9.02
N ARG A 116 14.04 -2.03 9.13
CA ARG A 116 14.24 -3.40 8.63
C ARG A 116 14.41 -3.44 7.12
N ASP A 117 13.59 -2.69 6.39
CA ASP A 117 13.61 -2.65 4.92
C ASP A 117 14.90 -2.02 4.39
N LEU A 118 15.27 -0.85 4.89
CA LEU A 118 16.46 -0.15 4.42
C LEU A 118 17.75 -0.84 4.87
N MET A 119 17.75 -1.56 6.00
CA MET A 119 18.88 -2.39 6.44
C MET A 119 18.97 -3.74 5.71
N LYS A 120 17.99 -4.09 4.87
CA LYS A 120 17.88 -5.40 4.20
C LYS A 120 17.77 -6.58 5.18
N TRP A 121 17.18 -6.32 6.35
CA TRP A 121 16.83 -7.34 7.35
C TRP A 121 15.43 -7.93 7.11
N ALA A 122 14.62 -7.25 6.30
CA ALA A 122 13.38 -7.72 5.72
C ALA A 122 13.54 -7.78 4.20
N ASP A 123 12.97 -8.81 3.57
CA ASP A 123 12.81 -8.82 2.13
C ASP A 123 11.58 -8.01 1.70
N LEU A 124 11.40 -7.82 0.39
CA LEU A 124 10.28 -7.06 -0.15
C LEU A 124 8.92 -7.61 0.32
N HIS A 125 8.78 -8.93 0.41
CA HIS A 125 7.52 -9.56 0.79
C HIS A 125 7.19 -9.29 2.26
N GLU A 126 8.17 -9.41 3.16
CA GLU A 126 8.00 -9.06 4.57
C GLU A 126 7.64 -7.58 4.72
N THR A 127 8.36 -6.66 4.07
CA THR A 127 8.07 -5.21 4.15
C THR A 127 6.66 -4.88 3.68
N MET A 128 6.24 -5.38 2.51
CA MET A 128 4.90 -5.11 1.96
C MET A 128 3.79 -5.70 2.84
N THR A 129 4.00 -6.92 3.34
CA THR A 129 3.05 -7.61 4.23
C THR A 129 2.90 -6.85 5.55
N ALA A 130 4.01 -6.48 6.19
CA ALA A 130 4.00 -5.72 7.43
C ALA A 130 3.34 -4.34 7.26
N THR A 131 3.62 -3.64 6.15
CA THR A 131 3.04 -2.32 5.87
C THR A 131 1.53 -2.42 5.61
N SER A 132 1.09 -3.46 4.91
CA SER A 132 -0.31 -3.72 4.62
C SER A 132 -1.09 -4.15 5.87
N ALA A 133 -0.50 -5.01 6.70
CA ALA A 133 -1.06 -5.39 8.00
C ALA A 133 -1.15 -4.20 8.97
N PHE A 134 -0.15 -3.31 8.96
CA PHE A 134 -0.17 -2.08 9.74
C PHE A 134 -1.37 -1.20 9.34
N ALA A 135 -1.60 -1.01 8.03
CA ALA A 135 -2.77 -0.29 7.53
C ALA A 135 -4.08 -0.95 7.96
N ASP A 136 -4.21 -2.27 7.81
CA ASP A 136 -5.41 -3.01 8.22
C ASP A 136 -5.72 -2.80 9.71
N VAL A 137 -4.72 -2.99 10.60
CA VAL A 137 -4.88 -2.80 12.06
C VAL A 137 -5.28 -1.37 12.41
N ALA A 138 -4.65 -0.37 11.79
CA ALA A 138 -4.96 1.03 12.06
C ALA A 138 -6.37 1.42 11.58
N ILE A 139 -6.77 0.98 10.39
CA ILE A 139 -8.11 1.26 9.83
C ILE A 139 -9.18 0.56 10.67
N ASP A 140 -9.02 -0.73 10.97
CA ASP A 140 -10.01 -1.51 11.72
C ASP A 140 -10.12 -1.06 13.18
N GLY A 141 -8.99 -0.74 13.80
CA GLY A 141 -8.92 -0.19 15.15
C GLY A 141 -9.62 1.16 15.27
N ALA A 142 -9.31 2.10 14.37
CA ALA A 142 -9.96 3.41 14.33
C ALA A 142 -11.46 3.28 14.04
N LEU A 143 -11.84 2.45 13.07
CA LEU A 143 -13.23 2.19 12.72
C LEU A 143 -14.03 1.64 13.90
N SER A 144 -13.49 0.64 14.60
CA SER A 144 -14.15 0.01 15.74
C SER A 144 -14.42 1.01 16.87
N TRP A 145 -13.41 1.80 17.24
CA TRP A 145 -13.54 2.83 18.28
C TRP A 145 -14.54 3.91 17.86
N LEU A 146 -14.46 4.40 16.63
CA LEU A 146 -15.37 5.43 16.12
C LEU A 146 -16.80 4.93 16.00
N TYR A 147 -17.01 3.68 15.60
CA TYR A 147 -18.35 3.09 15.49
C TYR A 147 -19.08 3.13 16.84
N GLU A 148 -18.40 2.79 17.93
CA GLU A 148 -18.98 2.86 19.28
C GLU A 148 -19.41 4.29 19.63
N LYS A 149 -18.55 5.29 19.36
CA LYS A 149 -18.87 6.70 19.62
C LYS A 149 -20.00 7.26 18.76
N VAL A 150 -20.04 6.88 17.49
CA VAL A 150 -21.13 7.30 16.59
C VAL A 150 -22.44 6.61 17.00
N CYS A 151 -22.41 5.37 17.50
CA CYS A 151 -23.58 4.70 18.06
C CYS A 151 -24.09 5.38 19.35
N GLU A 152 -23.20 5.79 20.26
CA GLU A 152 -23.56 6.57 21.45
C GLU A 152 -24.30 7.88 21.08
N GLU A 153 -23.90 8.51 19.98
CA GLU A 153 -24.46 9.80 19.53
C GLU A 153 -25.80 9.65 18.78
N PHE A 154 -25.89 8.68 17.86
CA PHE A 154 -26.99 8.59 16.88
C PHE A 154 -27.85 7.33 17.01
N GLY A 155 -27.52 6.43 17.94
CA GLY A 155 -28.11 5.09 18.01
C GLY A 155 -27.39 4.09 17.11
N THR A 156 -27.71 2.81 17.27
CA THR A 156 -27.10 1.71 16.53
C THR A 156 -27.83 1.48 15.20
N PRO A 157 -27.13 1.48 14.05
CA PRO A 157 -27.76 1.23 12.75
C PRO A 157 -28.26 -0.21 12.68
N MET A 158 -29.55 -0.40 12.37
CA MET A 158 -30.17 -1.71 12.28
C MET A 158 -30.57 -2.03 10.84
N GLY A 159 -30.54 -3.30 10.47
CA GLY A 159 -30.85 -3.73 9.11
C GLY A 159 -30.84 -5.25 8.96
N ARG A 160 -31.03 -5.72 7.73
CA ARG A 160 -30.98 -7.15 7.41
C ARG A 160 -29.54 -7.64 7.31
N ASP A 161 -29.23 -8.71 8.01
CA ASP A 161 -27.98 -9.45 7.86
C ASP A 161 -27.90 -10.05 6.45
N PRO A 162 -26.78 -9.87 5.72
CA PRO A 162 -26.68 -10.34 4.33
C PRO A 162 -26.58 -11.87 4.21
N VAL A 163 -26.31 -12.59 5.31
CA VAL A 163 -26.21 -14.07 5.31
C VAL A 163 -27.50 -14.71 5.81
N THR A 164 -28.02 -14.24 6.94
CA THR A 164 -29.16 -14.86 7.64
C THR A 164 -30.50 -14.19 7.35
N GLY A 165 -30.49 -12.96 6.83
CA GLY A 165 -31.70 -12.15 6.62
C GLY A 165 -32.33 -11.61 7.91
N ALA A 166 -31.76 -11.92 9.09
CA ALA A 166 -32.25 -11.47 10.38
C ALA A 166 -32.04 -9.96 10.56
N HIS A 167 -32.90 -9.31 11.36
CA HIS A 167 -32.73 -7.91 11.74
C HIS A 167 -31.65 -7.79 12.82
N VAL A 168 -30.52 -7.17 12.51
CA VAL A 168 -29.32 -7.12 13.38
C VAL A 168 -28.64 -5.74 13.29
N PRO A 169 -27.81 -5.38 14.30
CA PRO A 169 -26.89 -4.26 14.18
C PRO A 169 -26.00 -4.39 12.94
N GLN A 170 -25.90 -3.34 12.16
CA GLN A 170 -25.09 -3.27 10.95
C GLN A 170 -23.74 -2.66 11.26
N LYS A 171 -22.68 -3.18 10.64
CA LYS A 171 -21.33 -2.60 10.70
C LYS A 171 -20.90 -2.18 9.29
N MET A 172 -20.02 -1.18 9.23
CA MET A 172 -19.41 -0.77 7.98
C MET A 172 -18.45 -1.87 7.50
N VAL A 173 -18.30 -1.99 6.18
CA VAL A 173 -17.28 -2.78 5.51
C VAL A 173 -16.38 -1.83 4.75
N VAL A 174 -15.08 -1.95 4.96
CA VAL A 174 -14.08 -1.15 4.23
C VAL A 174 -13.36 -2.07 3.25
N LEU A 175 -13.44 -1.73 1.97
CA LEU A 175 -12.63 -2.38 0.94
C LEU A 175 -11.36 -1.59 0.72
N GLY A 176 -10.22 -2.27 0.83
CA GLY A 176 -8.92 -1.76 0.38
C GLY A 176 -8.71 -2.08 -1.08
N MET A 177 -8.27 -1.08 -1.83
CA MET A 177 -8.06 -1.15 -3.28
C MET A 177 -6.55 -1.08 -3.59
N GLY A 178 -6.21 -1.26 -4.86
CA GLY A 178 -4.83 -1.07 -5.34
C GLY A 178 -3.79 -1.87 -4.54
N LYS A 179 -2.74 -1.20 -4.08
CA LYS A 179 -1.65 -1.83 -3.32
C LYS A 179 -2.09 -2.37 -1.96
N LEU A 180 -2.96 -1.66 -1.24
CA LEU A 180 -3.51 -2.14 0.03
C LEU A 180 -4.34 -3.41 -0.18
N GLY A 181 -5.18 -3.38 -1.21
CA GLY A 181 -5.97 -4.54 -1.63
C GLY A 181 -5.10 -5.74 -1.99
N GLY A 182 -3.99 -5.50 -2.68
CA GLY A 182 -3.00 -6.50 -3.06
C GLY A 182 -2.08 -7.02 -1.96
N ARG A 183 -2.16 -6.51 -0.70
CA ARG A 183 -1.14 -6.74 0.35
C ARG A 183 0.27 -6.33 -0.09
N GLU A 184 0.33 -5.27 -0.87
CA GLU A 184 1.49 -4.80 -1.62
C GLU A 184 1.79 -3.31 -1.35
N LEU A 185 1.42 -2.77 -0.18
CA LEU A 185 1.76 -1.37 0.15
C LEU A 185 3.26 -1.13 0.16
N ASN A 186 3.68 0.03 -0.37
CA ASN A 186 5.02 0.55 -0.09
C ASN A 186 5.03 1.28 1.25
N VAL A 187 6.24 1.49 1.79
CA VAL A 187 6.47 2.21 3.05
C VAL A 187 5.80 3.60 3.09
N SER A 188 5.69 4.34 1.99
CA SER A 188 4.96 5.63 1.95
C SER A 188 3.97 5.67 0.79
N SER A 189 2.78 5.10 1.01
CA SER A 189 1.69 5.04 0.02
C SER A 189 0.38 5.63 0.57
N ASP A 190 -0.45 6.10 -0.35
CA ASP A 190 -1.86 6.37 -0.07
C ASP A 190 -2.59 5.04 0.17
N ILE A 191 -3.70 5.10 0.91
CA ILE A 191 -4.64 3.99 1.03
C ILE A 191 -5.91 4.30 0.24
N ASP A 192 -6.15 3.49 -0.79
CA ASP A 192 -7.34 3.60 -1.62
C ASP A 192 -8.49 2.79 -1.00
N LEU A 193 -9.59 3.45 -0.61
CA LEU A 193 -10.69 2.82 0.13
C LEU A 193 -12.07 2.99 -0.53
N ILE A 194 -12.94 2.01 -0.32
CA ILE A 194 -14.39 2.09 -0.60
C ILE A 194 -15.14 1.69 0.66
N PHE A 195 -16.14 2.48 1.06
CA PHE A 195 -16.99 2.15 2.21
C PHE A 195 -18.34 1.59 1.76
N ALA A 196 -18.72 0.49 2.39
CA ALA A 196 -19.96 -0.21 2.12
C ALA A 196 -20.68 -0.56 3.43
N PHE A 197 -21.98 -0.80 3.36
CA PHE A 197 -22.77 -1.34 4.47
C PHE A 197 -23.84 -2.31 3.96
N PRO A 198 -24.29 -3.30 4.76
CA PRO A 198 -25.02 -4.42 4.19
C PRO A 198 -26.42 -4.06 3.66
N SER A 199 -27.21 -3.30 4.41
CA SER A 199 -28.59 -2.99 4.02
C SER A 199 -29.09 -1.63 4.50
N GLN A 200 -30.10 -1.12 3.78
CA GLN A 200 -30.84 0.06 4.20
C GLN A 200 -31.62 -0.23 5.50
N GLY A 201 -31.86 0.83 6.27
CA GLY A 201 -32.51 0.76 7.57
C GLY A 201 -32.30 2.07 8.32
N GLU A 202 -32.60 2.07 9.62
CA GLU A 202 -32.45 3.24 10.47
C GLU A 202 -31.77 2.87 11.79
N THR A 203 -31.24 3.88 12.48
CA THR A 203 -30.68 3.70 13.82
C THR A 203 -31.75 3.52 14.89
N GLU A 204 -31.47 2.66 15.86
CA GLU A 204 -32.27 2.43 17.06
C GLU A 204 -31.51 2.88 18.32
N GLY A 205 -32.23 3.33 19.35
CA GLY A 205 -31.66 3.74 20.64
C GLY A 205 -31.07 5.16 20.67
N GLY A 206 -31.04 5.88 19.55
CA GLY A 206 -30.68 7.30 19.49
C GLY A 206 -31.85 8.24 19.84
N ARG A 207 -31.57 9.55 19.97
CA ARG A 207 -32.63 10.58 20.21
C ARG A 207 -33.68 10.63 19.09
N ARG A 208 -33.26 10.34 17.85
CA ARG A 208 -34.08 10.25 16.65
C ARG A 208 -33.50 9.16 15.75
N ALA A 209 -34.36 8.45 15.05
CA ALA A 209 -33.95 7.52 14.01
C ALA A 209 -33.18 8.28 12.91
N LEU A 210 -32.02 7.74 12.53
CA LEU A 210 -31.18 8.25 11.45
C LEU A 210 -31.09 7.18 10.37
N ASP A 211 -31.26 7.57 9.12
CA ASP A 211 -31.06 6.67 7.98
C ASP A 211 -29.63 6.07 7.99
N ASN A 212 -29.52 4.76 7.72
CA ASN A 212 -28.25 4.05 7.77
C ASN A 212 -27.21 4.64 6.80
N GLN A 213 -27.62 5.09 5.61
CA GLN A 213 -26.68 5.73 4.68
C GLN A 213 -26.09 7.00 5.29
N GLN A 214 -26.92 7.82 5.94
CA GLN A 214 -26.45 9.02 6.65
C GLN A 214 -25.52 8.66 7.82
N PHE A 215 -25.85 7.63 8.59
CA PHE A 215 -25.00 7.12 9.68
C PHE A 215 -23.60 6.73 9.16
N PHE A 216 -23.54 5.87 8.13
CA PHE A 216 -22.27 5.36 7.61
C PHE A 216 -21.46 6.42 6.85
N ILE A 217 -22.12 7.42 6.22
CA ILE A 217 -21.41 8.59 5.67
C ILE A 217 -20.70 9.37 6.79
N ARG A 218 -21.36 9.62 7.93
CA ARG A 218 -20.75 10.34 9.06
C ARG A 218 -19.61 9.54 9.69
N LEU A 219 -19.79 8.23 9.87
CA LEU A 219 -18.74 7.34 10.36
C LEU A 219 -17.52 7.35 9.41
N GLY A 220 -17.76 7.23 8.10
CA GLY A 220 -16.70 7.28 7.08
C GLY A 220 -15.94 8.61 7.09
N GLN A 221 -16.63 9.74 7.25
CA GLN A 221 -15.99 11.06 7.38
C GLN A 221 -15.07 11.15 8.60
N ARG A 222 -15.52 10.66 9.76
CA ARG A 222 -14.72 10.62 11.00
C ARG A 222 -13.52 9.69 10.86
N LEU A 223 -13.68 8.55 10.20
CA LEU A 223 -12.57 7.63 9.92
C LEU A 223 -11.50 8.27 9.03
N ILE A 224 -11.91 8.92 7.93
CA ILE A 224 -10.98 9.66 7.05
C ILE A 224 -10.26 10.74 7.85
N GLN A 225 -10.98 11.50 8.68
CA GLN A 225 -10.37 12.54 9.50
C GLN A 225 -9.33 11.98 10.47
N ALA A 226 -9.61 10.85 11.13
CA ALA A 226 -8.68 10.21 12.06
C ALA A 226 -7.37 9.78 11.37
N LEU A 227 -7.47 9.27 10.14
CA LEU A 227 -6.35 8.72 9.38
C LEU A 227 -5.54 9.80 8.62
N ASP A 228 -6.21 10.73 7.95
CA ASP A 228 -5.60 11.63 6.96
C ASP A 228 -5.15 12.99 7.53
N GLN A 229 -5.91 13.54 8.49
CA GLN A 229 -5.70 14.91 8.95
C GLN A 229 -4.24 15.17 9.40
N ILE A 230 -3.59 16.20 8.86
CA ILE A 230 -2.26 16.57 9.33
C ILE A 230 -2.40 17.33 10.66
N THR A 231 -1.73 16.84 11.71
CA THR A 231 -1.66 17.44 13.04
C THR A 231 -0.20 17.74 13.41
N ALA A 232 0.04 18.22 14.64
CA ALA A 232 1.41 18.39 15.15
C ALA A 232 2.20 17.07 15.18
N ASP A 233 1.51 15.93 15.33
CA ASP A 233 2.12 14.60 15.30
C ASP A 233 2.26 14.02 13.88
N GLY A 234 1.81 14.74 12.85
CA GLY A 234 1.78 14.29 11.46
C GLY A 234 0.42 13.71 11.04
N PHE A 235 0.44 12.68 10.21
CA PHE A 235 -0.73 11.96 9.69
C PHE A 235 -0.51 10.43 9.83
N VAL A 236 -1.57 9.64 9.66
CA VAL A 236 -1.48 8.16 9.68
C VAL A 236 -1.27 7.66 8.26
N PHE A 237 -2.27 7.89 7.39
CA PHE A 237 -2.26 7.59 5.97
C PHE A 237 -3.00 8.66 5.20
N ARG A 238 -2.52 8.97 3.99
CA ARG A 238 -3.31 9.76 3.02
C ARG A 238 -4.40 8.85 2.47
N VAL A 239 -5.66 9.29 2.53
CA VAL A 239 -6.80 8.45 2.16
C VAL A 239 -7.34 8.87 0.79
N ASP A 240 -7.38 7.93 -0.15
CA ASP A 240 -7.96 8.15 -1.48
C ASP A 240 -9.30 7.41 -1.62
N MET A 241 -10.37 8.18 -1.82
CA MET A 241 -11.73 7.67 -2.00
C MET A 241 -12.18 7.70 -3.47
N ARG A 242 -11.31 8.02 -4.44
CA ARG A 242 -11.69 8.29 -5.84
C ARG A 242 -12.14 7.05 -6.61
N LEU A 243 -11.76 5.85 -6.15
CA LEU A 243 -12.14 4.58 -6.79
C LEU A 243 -13.56 4.12 -6.44
N ARG A 244 -14.26 4.80 -5.52
CA ARG A 244 -15.66 4.47 -5.20
C ARG A 244 -16.59 4.77 -6.38
N PRO A 245 -17.77 4.12 -6.48
CA PRO A 245 -18.77 4.41 -7.50
C PRO A 245 -19.07 5.90 -7.64
N TYR A 246 -19.18 6.36 -8.89
CA TYR A 246 -19.35 7.78 -9.26
C TYR A 246 -18.20 8.71 -8.83
N GLY A 247 -17.06 8.16 -8.38
CA GLY A 247 -15.87 8.89 -7.99
C GLY A 247 -16.14 9.96 -6.93
N GLN A 248 -15.56 11.14 -7.09
CA GLN A 248 -15.69 12.25 -6.14
C GLN A 248 -17.13 12.74 -5.94
N SER A 249 -17.99 12.59 -6.95
CA SER A 249 -19.40 13.00 -6.90
C SER A 249 -20.31 11.96 -6.25
N GLY A 250 -19.81 10.75 -6.00
CA GLY A 250 -20.56 9.66 -5.38
C GLY A 250 -20.67 9.80 -3.86
N ALA A 251 -21.69 9.16 -3.30
CA ALA A 251 -21.83 9.00 -1.85
C ALA A 251 -20.59 8.33 -1.26
N LEU A 252 -20.22 8.73 -0.04
CA LEU A 252 -19.01 8.22 0.61
C LEU A 252 -19.15 6.74 1.02
N ALA A 253 -20.36 6.35 1.42
CA ALA A 253 -20.72 4.98 1.77
C ALA A 253 -21.99 4.56 1.02
N LEU A 254 -21.99 3.33 0.50
CA LEU A 254 -23.10 2.76 -0.26
C LEU A 254 -23.58 1.43 0.33
N SER A 255 -24.86 1.14 0.19
CA SER A 255 -25.38 -0.18 0.54
C SER A 255 -24.88 -1.24 -0.45
N PHE A 256 -24.83 -2.51 -0.05
CA PHE A 256 -24.42 -3.60 -0.95
C PHE A 256 -25.27 -3.65 -2.22
N ALA A 257 -26.59 -3.52 -2.08
CA ALA A 257 -27.50 -3.48 -3.22
C ALA A 257 -27.20 -2.33 -4.20
N ALA A 258 -26.83 -1.15 -3.69
CA ALA A 258 -26.45 -0.01 -4.53
C ALA A 258 -25.11 -0.22 -5.25
N LEU A 259 -24.13 -0.83 -4.57
CA LEU A 259 -22.85 -1.22 -5.16
C LEU A 259 -23.03 -2.25 -6.28
N GLU A 260 -23.80 -3.30 -6.03
CA GLU A 260 -24.10 -4.35 -7.01
C GLU A 260 -24.77 -3.76 -8.25
N THR A 261 -25.80 -2.92 -8.05
CA THR A 261 -26.51 -2.24 -9.14
C THR A 261 -25.57 -1.37 -9.96
N TYR A 262 -24.70 -0.59 -9.31
CA TYR A 262 -23.73 0.25 -10.01
C TYR A 262 -22.78 -0.57 -10.89
N TYR A 263 -22.15 -1.59 -10.33
CA TYR A 263 -21.17 -2.38 -11.08
C TYR A 263 -21.82 -3.23 -12.17
N GLN A 264 -23.06 -3.67 -11.99
CA GLN A 264 -23.82 -4.37 -13.00
C GLN A 264 -24.19 -3.45 -14.18
N ASP A 265 -24.71 -2.27 -13.89
CA ASP A 265 -25.35 -1.42 -14.92
C ASP A 265 -24.42 -0.36 -15.52
N GLN A 266 -23.46 0.13 -14.73
CA GLN A 266 -22.60 1.28 -15.10
C GLN A 266 -21.10 1.00 -14.99
N GLY A 267 -20.71 -0.17 -14.47
CA GLY A 267 -19.31 -0.52 -14.21
C GLY A 267 -18.44 -0.54 -15.47
N ARG A 268 -17.40 0.28 -15.47
CA ARG A 268 -16.45 0.44 -16.57
C ARG A 268 -15.30 -0.55 -16.50
N ASP A 269 -14.62 -0.78 -17.62
CA ASP A 269 -13.54 -1.77 -17.68
C ASP A 269 -12.32 -1.44 -16.83
N TRP A 270 -11.97 -0.16 -16.73
CA TRP A 270 -10.89 0.25 -15.82
C TRP A 270 -11.29 0.01 -14.35
N GLU A 271 -12.59 0.03 -14.01
CA GLU A 271 -13.06 -0.32 -12.66
C GLU A 271 -12.93 -1.83 -12.42
N ARG A 272 -13.11 -2.67 -13.45
CA ARG A 272 -12.77 -4.10 -13.36
C ARG A 272 -11.28 -4.28 -13.03
N TYR A 273 -10.41 -3.55 -13.75
CA TYR A 273 -8.97 -3.55 -13.49
C TYR A 273 -8.64 -3.17 -12.04
N ALA A 274 -9.27 -2.12 -11.50
CA ALA A 274 -9.07 -1.70 -10.11
C ALA A 274 -9.59 -2.74 -9.10
N MET A 275 -10.75 -3.35 -9.37
CA MET A 275 -11.42 -4.32 -8.49
C MET A 275 -10.70 -5.66 -8.39
N VAL A 276 -9.79 -6.01 -9.32
CA VAL A 276 -8.94 -7.21 -9.23
C VAL A 276 -8.19 -7.27 -7.89
N LYS A 277 -7.77 -6.12 -7.37
CA LYS A 277 -7.03 -6.04 -6.10
C LYS A 277 -7.94 -5.92 -4.87
N ALA A 278 -9.23 -5.67 -5.04
CA ALA A 278 -10.12 -5.33 -3.91
C ALA A 278 -10.21 -6.46 -2.87
N ARG A 279 -10.08 -6.10 -1.58
CA ARG A 279 -10.35 -7.00 -0.44
C ARG A 279 -10.94 -6.23 0.73
N VAL A 280 -11.60 -6.94 1.64
CA VAL A 280 -12.02 -6.38 2.92
C VAL A 280 -10.79 -6.13 3.79
N VAL A 281 -10.62 -4.91 4.30
CA VAL A 281 -9.49 -4.51 5.15
C VAL A 281 -9.90 -4.18 6.59
N ALA A 282 -11.16 -3.79 6.80
CA ALA A 282 -11.70 -3.45 8.11
C ALA A 282 -13.21 -3.61 8.18
N GLY A 283 -13.73 -3.71 9.39
CA GLY A 283 -15.15 -3.84 9.67
C GLY A 283 -15.64 -5.29 9.62
N ASP A 284 -16.89 -5.50 9.20
CA ASP A 284 -17.49 -6.84 9.20
C ASP A 284 -16.96 -7.72 8.06
N GLN A 285 -15.99 -8.58 8.39
CA GLN A 285 -15.36 -9.51 7.46
C GLN A 285 -16.36 -10.50 6.86
N ARG A 286 -17.36 -10.96 7.62
CA ARG A 286 -18.35 -11.93 7.15
C ARG A 286 -19.30 -11.28 6.15
N ALA A 287 -19.81 -10.09 6.47
CA ALA A 287 -20.65 -9.34 5.53
C ALA A 287 -19.86 -8.92 4.28
N GLY A 288 -18.61 -8.49 4.45
CA GLY A 288 -17.74 -8.13 3.34
C GLY A 288 -17.43 -9.30 2.40
N GLN A 289 -17.33 -10.52 2.89
CA GLN A 289 -17.20 -11.71 2.03
C GLN A 289 -18.42 -11.88 1.11
N VAL A 290 -19.63 -11.63 1.61
CA VAL A 290 -20.85 -11.68 0.78
C VAL A 290 -20.78 -10.65 -0.35
N LEU A 291 -20.39 -9.42 -0.03
CA LEU A 291 -20.20 -8.37 -1.04
C LEU A 291 -19.13 -8.76 -2.07
N MET A 292 -18.00 -9.29 -1.64
CA MET A 292 -16.92 -9.67 -2.57
C MET A 292 -17.34 -10.83 -3.50
N GLU A 293 -18.11 -11.79 -3.01
CA GLU A 293 -18.70 -12.86 -3.83
C GLU A 293 -19.71 -12.29 -4.84
N SER A 294 -20.54 -11.33 -4.45
CA SER A 294 -21.53 -10.72 -5.35
C SER A 294 -20.90 -9.85 -6.44
N LEU A 295 -19.77 -9.19 -6.15
CA LEU A 295 -19.03 -8.38 -7.13
C LEU A 295 -18.10 -9.21 -8.03
N LYS A 296 -17.85 -10.47 -7.70
CA LYS A 296 -16.94 -11.35 -8.44
C LYS A 296 -17.27 -11.48 -9.95
N PRO A 297 -18.54 -11.60 -10.39
CA PRO A 297 -18.89 -11.68 -11.80
C PRO A 297 -18.59 -10.39 -12.58
N PHE A 298 -18.58 -9.23 -11.91
CA PHE A 298 -18.20 -7.96 -12.54
C PHE A 298 -16.70 -7.94 -12.87
N VAL A 299 -15.86 -8.40 -11.92
CA VAL A 299 -14.39 -8.42 -12.05
C VAL A 299 -13.94 -9.48 -13.05
N TYR A 300 -14.40 -10.71 -12.88
CA TYR A 300 -13.94 -11.87 -13.65
C TYR A 300 -15.05 -12.39 -14.57
N ARG A 301 -15.06 -11.88 -15.81
CA ARG A 301 -16.06 -12.26 -16.82
C ARG A 301 -15.92 -13.74 -17.19
N LYS A 302 -17.04 -14.48 -17.16
CA LYS A 302 -17.06 -15.90 -17.60
C LYS A 302 -16.83 -16.06 -19.11
N TYR A 303 -17.33 -15.11 -19.89
CA TYR A 303 -17.17 -15.06 -21.35
C TYR A 303 -16.41 -13.79 -21.72
N ILE A 304 -15.33 -13.97 -22.46
CA ILE A 304 -14.53 -12.87 -23.02
C ILE A 304 -14.91 -12.73 -24.48
N ASP A 305 -15.32 -11.52 -24.83
CA ASP A 305 -15.66 -11.07 -26.16
C ASP A 305 -14.57 -10.09 -26.67
N PHE A 306 -14.71 -9.66 -27.92
CA PHE A 306 -13.76 -8.72 -28.53
C PHE A 306 -13.65 -7.39 -27.75
N SER A 307 -14.76 -6.93 -27.15
CA SER A 307 -14.80 -5.68 -26.38
C SER A 307 -13.83 -5.68 -25.19
N ALA A 308 -13.61 -6.83 -24.55
CA ALA A 308 -12.66 -6.94 -23.45
C ALA A 308 -11.20 -6.68 -23.90
N PHE A 309 -10.82 -7.18 -25.08
CA PHE A 309 -9.49 -6.96 -25.65
C PHE A 309 -9.30 -5.51 -26.12
N GLU A 310 -10.31 -4.94 -26.78
CA GLU A 310 -10.32 -3.52 -27.19
C GLU A 310 -10.16 -2.59 -25.98
N SER A 311 -10.80 -2.93 -24.86
CA SER A 311 -10.67 -2.17 -23.63
C SER A 311 -9.26 -2.24 -23.02
N LEU A 312 -8.64 -3.41 -23.04
CA LEU A 312 -7.24 -3.57 -22.63
C LEU A 312 -6.28 -2.79 -23.54
N ARG A 313 -6.51 -2.81 -24.87
CA ARG A 313 -5.75 -1.97 -25.82
C ARG A 313 -5.89 -0.49 -25.49
N THR A 314 -7.11 -0.02 -25.25
CA THR A 314 -7.38 1.38 -24.87
C THR A 314 -6.64 1.76 -23.58
N MET A 315 -6.61 0.89 -22.58
CA MET A 315 -5.85 1.12 -21.34
C MET A 315 -4.33 1.14 -21.59
N LYS A 316 -3.80 0.20 -22.40
CA LYS A 316 -2.39 0.15 -22.82
C LYS A 316 -1.96 1.44 -23.51
N ASP A 317 -2.79 1.93 -24.43
CA ASP A 317 -2.54 3.17 -25.17
C ASP A 317 -2.55 4.39 -24.25
N MET A 318 -3.48 4.43 -23.28
CA MET A 318 -3.55 5.51 -22.30
C MET A 318 -2.27 5.58 -21.46
N ILE A 319 -1.77 4.42 -20.99
CA ILE A 319 -0.50 4.32 -20.26
C ILE A 319 0.63 4.86 -21.13
N SER A 320 0.76 4.37 -22.36
CA SER A 320 1.84 4.74 -23.30
C SER A 320 1.83 6.23 -23.65
N ARG A 321 0.65 6.81 -23.92
CA ARG A 321 0.50 8.25 -24.23
C ARG A 321 0.86 9.13 -23.04
N GLU A 322 0.52 8.70 -21.82
CA GLU A 322 0.86 9.46 -20.63
C GLU A 322 2.37 9.58 -20.43
N VAL A 323 3.12 8.48 -20.64
CA VAL A 323 4.59 8.47 -20.54
C VAL A 323 5.20 9.49 -21.50
N ARG A 324 4.83 9.43 -22.78
CA ARG A 324 5.36 10.33 -23.83
C ARG A 324 5.04 11.80 -23.57
N ARG A 325 3.81 12.10 -23.13
CA ARG A 325 3.35 13.49 -22.93
C ARG A 325 4.03 14.17 -21.74
N LYS A 326 4.32 13.44 -20.66
CA LYS A 326 4.79 14.01 -19.40
C LYS A 326 6.32 13.92 -19.20
N GLY A 327 7.06 13.26 -20.08
CA GLY A 327 8.52 13.14 -19.97
C GLY A 327 8.96 12.43 -18.68
N LEU A 328 8.26 11.36 -18.30
CA LEU A 328 8.40 10.69 -16.99
C LEU A 328 9.60 9.74 -16.89
N GLU A 329 10.69 10.04 -17.59
CA GLU A 329 11.87 9.16 -17.65
C GLU A 329 12.48 8.92 -16.27
N ASN A 330 12.52 9.95 -15.43
CA ASN A 330 13.01 9.85 -14.05
C ASN A 330 12.00 9.27 -13.05
N ASN A 331 10.81 8.84 -13.50
CA ASN A 331 9.80 8.24 -12.62
C ASN A 331 9.78 6.71 -12.75
N ILE A 332 10.12 6.00 -11.68
CA ILE A 332 10.28 4.53 -11.69
C ILE A 332 8.95 3.77 -11.79
N LYS A 333 7.82 4.43 -11.49
CA LYS A 333 6.49 3.82 -11.55
C LYS A 333 5.80 4.09 -12.88
N LEU A 334 5.85 5.35 -13.33
CA LEU A 334 5.08 5.82 -14.47
C LEU A 334 5.86 5.90 -15.77
N GLY A 335 7.19 5.97 -15.73
CA GLY A 335 8.01 5.98 -16.93
C GLY A 335 8.04 4.60 -17.61
N SER A 336 8.56 4.57 -18.84
CA SER A 336 8.71 3.35 -19.66
C SER A 336 9.40 2.23 -18.86
N GLY A 337 8.89 1.00 -18.96
CA GLY A 337 9.43 -0.14 -18.23
C GLY A 337 9.23 -0.09 -16.72
N GLY A 338 8.39 0.83 -16.23
CA GLY A 338 8.16 1.05 -14.80
C GLY A 338 7.17 0.06 -14.17
N ILE A 339 6.97 0.22 -12.87
CA ILE A 339 6.12 -0.67 -12.04
C ILE A 339 4.71 -0.81 -12.63
N ARG A 340 4.12 0.28 -13.13
CA ARG A 340 2.76 0.28 -13.69
C ARG A 340 2.62 -0.61 -14.93
N GLU A 341 3.66 -0.70 -15.76
CA GLU A 341 3.64 -1.58 -16.94
C GLU A 341 3.68 -3.05 -16.53
N ILE A 342 4.44 -3.39 -15.47
CA ILE A 342 4.42 -4.75 -14.89
C ILE A 342 3.03 -5.07 -14.33
N GLU A 343 2.45 -4.16 -13.53
CA GLU A 343 1.10 -4.30 -12.99
C GLU A 343 0.08 -4.54 -14.13
N PHE A 344 0.17 -3.77 -15.21
CA PHE A 344 -0.68 -3.92 -16.38
C PHE A 344 -0.52 -5.28 -17.05
N VAL A 345 0.72 -5.70 -17.30
CA VAL A 345 1.01 -6.99 -17.95
C VAL A 345 0.34 -8.13 -17.18
N VAL A 346 0.54 -8.17 -15.87
CA VAL A 346 0.03 -9.24 -15.01
C VAL A 346 -1.49 -9.19 -14.88
N GLN A 347 -2.06 -8.01 -14.62
CA GLN A 347 -3.50 -7.87 -14.42
C GLN A 347 -4.31 -8.04 -15.71
N ALA A 348 -3.73 -7.79 -16.89
CA ALA A 348 -4.37 -8.09 -18.17
C ALA A 348 -4.72 -9.58 -18.29
N PHE A 349 -3.81 -10.48 -17.88
CA PHE A 349 -4.11 -11.91 -17.84
C PHE A 349 -5.22 -12.24 -16.83
N GLN A 350 -5.23 -11.61 -15.66
CA GLN A 350 -6.30 -11.83 -14.68
C GLN A 350 -7.68 -11.45 -15.24
N LEU A 351 -7.77 -10.36 -16.00
CA LEU A 351 -9.03 -9.92 -16.61
C LEU A 351 -9.48 -10.84 -17.76
N ILE A 352 -8.56 -11.36 -18.56
CA ILE A 352 -8.87 -12.25 -19.69
C ILE A 352 -9.16 -13.68 -19.22
N ARG A 353 -8.35 -14.20 -18.28
CA ARG A 353 -8.33 -15.63 -17.93
C ARG A 353 -8.95 -15.93 -16.57
N GLY A 354 -8.98 -14.97 -15.65
CA GLY A 354 -9.44 -15.17 -14.28
C GLY A 354 -10.91 -15.60 -14.14
N GLY A 355 -11.76 -15.41 -15.16
CA GLY A 355 -13.11 -15.97 -15.16
C GLY A 355 -13.18 -17.49 -15.34
N ARG A 356 -12.12 -18.10 -15.91
CA ARG A 356 -12.00 -19.54 -16.14
C ARG A 356 -11.00 -20.19 -15.19
N ASP A 357 -9.85 -19.54 -15.01
CA ASP A 357 -8.73 -20.03 -14.21
C ASP A 357 -8.78 -19.35 -12.84
N ARG A 358 -9.26 -20.06 -11.81
CA ARG A 358 -9.50 -19.50 -10.47
C ARG A 358 -8.21 -19.13 -9.75
N GLU A 359 -7.12 -19.78 -10.11
CA GLU A 359 -5.76 -19.53 -9.69
C GLU A 359 -5.35 -18.07 -9.99
N LEU A 360 -5.90 -17.47 -11.05
CA LEU A 360 -5.64 -16.06 -11.41
C LEU A 360 -6.52 -15.05 -10.67
N GLN A 361 -7.32 -15.48 -9.69
CA GLN A 361 -8.14 -14.61 -8.84
C GLN A 361 -7.43 -14.24 -7.53
N GLN A 362 -6.13 -14.53 -7.40
CA GLN A 362 -5.29 -13.99 -6.33
C GLN A 362 -5.03 -12.49 -6.53
N ARG A 363 -4.56 -11.81 -5.49
CA ARG A 363 -4.39 -10.35 -5.51
C ARG A 363 -2.93 -9.96 -5.60
N GLU A 364 -2.03 -10.71 -4.98
CA GLU A 364 -0.59 -10.44 -4.99
C GLU A 364 0.00 -10.68 -6.39
N LEU A 365 0.66 -9.69 -6.96
CA LEU A 365 1.29 -9.72 -8.28
C LEU A 365 2.34 -10.83 -8.38
N LEU A 366 3.18 -10.99 -7.35
CA LEU A 366 4.20 -12.04 -7.33
C LEU A 366 3.59 -13.44 -7.30
N GLN A 367 2.43 -13.62 -6.64
CA GLN A 367 1.69 -14.87 -6.67
C GLN A 367 1.11 -15.10 -8.07
N ILE A 368 0.49 -14.09 -8.67
CA ILE A 368 -0.05 -14.24 -10.03
C ILE A 368 1.05 -14.54 -11.05
N LEU A 369 2.23 -13.94 -10.96
CA LEU A 369 3.36 -14.29 -11.83
C LEU A 369 3.74 -15.77 -11.72
N LYS A 370 3.69 -16.35 -10.52
CA LYS A 370 3.89 -17.79 -10.31
C LYS A 370 2.78 -18.60 -11.01
N GLU A 371 1.52 -18.24 -10.79
CA GLU A 371 0.38 -18.94 -11.44
C GLU A 371 0.43 -18.84 -12.98
N LEU A 372 0.83 -17.70 -13.53
CA LEU A 372 1.01 -17.52 -14.99
C LEU A 372 2.08 -18.45 -15.55
N GLN A 373 3.13 -18.76 -14.77
CA GLN A 373 4.13 -19.75 -15.15
C GLN A 373 3.57 -21.17 -15.07
N GLU A 374 2.88 -21.52 -13.99
CA GLU A 374 2.34 -22.87 -13.73
C GLU A 374 1.24 -23.25 -14.73
N LEU A 375 0.45 -22.27 -15.18
CA LEU A 375 -0.57 -22.43 -16.23
C LEU A 375 -0.01 -22.31 -17.66
N GLU A 376 1.32 -22.16 -17.82
CA GLU A 376 2.00 -21.98 -19.11
C GLU A 376 1.47 -20.79 -19.94
N LEU A 377 0.91 -19.78 -19.29
CA LEU A 377 0.40 -18.56 -19.92
C LEU A 377 1.52 -17.56 -20.23
N LEU A 378 2.64 -17.64 -19.52
CA LEU A 378 3.87 -16.92 -19.81
C LEU A 378 5.09 -17.86 -19.76
N PRO A 379 6.06 -17.72 -20.67
CA PRO A 379 7.31 -18.47 -20.59
C PRO A 379 8.07 -18.17 -19.29
N SER A 380 8.71 -19.19 -18.72
CA SER A 380 9.49 -19.06 -17.48
C SER A 380 10.52 -17.92 -17.52
N ARG A 381 11.14 -17.68 -18.68
CA ARG A 381 12.05 -16.55 -18.89
C ARG A 381 11.34 -15.19 -18.67
N VAL A 382 10.15 -15.01 -19.24
CA VAL A 382 9.37 -13.76 -19.12
C VAL A 382 8.99 -13.53 -17.66
N VAL A 383 8.52 -14.58 -16.98
CA VAL A 383 8.16 -14.53 -15.56
C VAL A 383 9.37 -14.17 -14.70
N GLY A 384 10.54 -14.77 -14.94
CA GLY A 384 11.78 -14.43 -14.25
C GLY A 384 12.20 -12.98 -14.44
N GLU A 385 12.12 -12.47 -15.68
CA GLU A 385 12.46 -11.08 -16.00
C GLU A 385 11.49 -10.08 -15.34
N LEU A 386 10.18 -10.32 -15.40
CA LEU A 386 9.16 -9.47 -14.76
C LEU A 386 9.25 -9.52 -13.23
N ARG A 387 9.46 -10.70 -12.63
CA ARG A 387 9.66 -10.86 -11.19
C ARG A 387 10.89 -10.10 -10.71
N GLY A 388 12.02 -10.26 -11.42
CA GLY A 388 13.26 -9.56 -11.08
C GLY A 388 13.09 -8.04 -11.17
N ALA A 389 12.48 -7.54 -12.24
CA ALA A 389 12.19 -6.12 -12.41
C ALA A 389 11.24 -5.57 -11.34
N TYR A 390 10.17 -6.30 -11.01
CA TYR A 390 9.24 -5.89 -9.97
C TYR A 390 9.92 -5.78 -8.61
N VAL A 391 10.70 -6.78 -8.22
CA VAL A 391 11.43 -6.76 -6.93
C VAL A 391 12.42 -5.59 -6.89
N PHE A 392 13.19 -5.39 -7.96
CA PHE A 392 14.14 -4.29 -8.05
C PHE A 392 13.46 -2.92 -7.95
N LEU A 393 12.43 -2.67 -8.78
CA LEU A 393 11.76 -1.39 -8.85
C LEU A 393 11.01 -1.07 -7.54
N ARG A 394 10.40 -2.07 -6.89
CA ARG A 394 9.73 -1.88 -5.60
C ARG A 394 10.73 -1.59 -4.47
N ASN A 395 11.87 -2.28 -4.44
CA ASN A 395 12.94 -1.97 -3.49
C ASN A 395 13.53 -0.58 -3.72
N LEU A 396 13.66 -0.15 -4.98
CA LEU A 396 14.07 1.19 -5.32
C LEU A 396 13.02 2.23 -4.88
N GLU A 397 11.73 1.94 -5.09
CA GLU A 397 10.64 2.79 -4.59
C GLU A 397 10.68 2.92 -3.07
N HIS A 398 10.92 1.81 -2.34
CA HIS A 398 11.09 1.85 -0.90
C HIS A 398 12.32 2.66 -0.47
N ALA A 399 13.46 2.53 -1.18
CA ALA A 399 14.65 3.33 -0.93
C ALA A 399 14.34 4.82 -1.08
N LEU A 400 13.69 5.22 -2.18
CA LEU A 400 13.31 6.60 -2.44
C LEU A 400 12.37 7.16 -1.37
N GLN A 401 11.39 6.36 -0.93
CA GLN A 401 10.38 6.78 0.02
C GLN A 401 10.89 6.78 1.47
N GLY A 402 11.60 5.73 1.88
CA GLY A 402 12.04 5.49 3.24
C GLY A 402 13.18 6.39 3.73
N MET A 403 13.91 7.05 2.81
CA MET A 403 14.93 8.04 3.18
C MET A 403 14.35 9.16 4.04
N GLU A 404 13.18 9.68 3.66
CA GLU A 404 12.55 10.83 4.32
C GLU A 404 11.09 10.56 4.70
N ASP A 405 10.63 9.32 4.53
CA ASP A 405 9.23 8.94 4.71
C ASP A 405 8.27 9.78 3.84
N LYS A 406 8.69 9.99 2.59
CA LYS A 406 7.98 10.80 1.60
C LYS A 406 7.41 9.93 0.49
N GLN A 407 6.24 10.28 0.00
CA GLN A 407 5.69 9.65 -1.20
C GLN A 407 6.33 10.26 -2.43
N THR A 408 7.28 9.53 -3.01
CA THR A 408 7.95 9.87 -4.26
C THR A 408 8.19 8.61 -5.08
N GLN A 409 8.25 8.79 -6.39
CA GLN A 409 8.71 7.78 -7.35
C GLN A 409 9.74 8.39 -8.31
N VAL A 410 10.25 9.59 -8.00
CA VAL A 410 11.21 10.32 -8.83
C VAL A 410 12.62 10.05 -8.31
N LEU A 411 13.52 9.72 -9.22
CA LEU A 411 14.94 9.53 -8.90
C LEU A 411 15.56 10.83 -8.36
N PRO A 412 16.47 10.77 -7.37
CA PRO A 412 17.14 11.94 -6.85
C PRO A 412 18.13 12.51 -7.86
N GLU A 413 18.44 13.80 -7.71
CA GLU A 413 19.44 14.51 -8.52
C GLU A 413 20.64 14.94 -7.69
N ASP A 414 20.48 15.11 -6.37
CA ASP A 414 21.58 15.51 -5.50
C ASP A 414 22.50 14.33 -5.15
N ALA A 415 23.80 14.60 -5.11
CA ALA A 415 24.83 13.57 -4.96
C ALA A 415 24.68 12.74 -3.67
N LEU A 416 24.20 13.36 -2.58
CA LEU A 416 24.07 12.69 -1.29
C LEU A 416 22.91 11.68 -1.30
N SER A 417 21.75 12.08 -1.82
CA SER A 417 20.60 11.18 -1.99
C SER A 417 20.91 10.07 -3.00
N CYS A 418 21.59 10.38 -4.11
CA CYS A 418 22.05 9.37 -5.07
C CYS A 418 22.95 8.31 -4.40
N ALA A 419 23.95 8.74 -3.63
CA ALA A 419 24.83 7.83 -2.89
C ALA A 419 24.07 7.02 -1.84
N ARG A 420 23.09 7.62 -1.16
CA ARG A 420 22.23 6.96 -0.18
C ARG A 420 21.36 5.88 -0.81
N VAL A 421 20.71 6.17 -1.94
CA VAL A 421 19.88 5.20 -2.66
C VAL A 421 20.73 4.06 -3.21
N ALA A 422 21.87 4.36 -3.83
CA ALA A 422 22.82 3.34 -4.29
C ALA A 422 23.22 2.39 -3.15
N ARG A 423 23.58 2.96 -1.99
CA ARG A 423 23.96 2.21 -0.80
C ARG A 423 22.81 1.33 -0.27
N ILE A 424 21.58 1.85 -0.21
CA ILE A 424 20.39 1.07 0.18
C ILE A 424 20.16 -0.08 -0.79
N MET A 425 20.32 0.16 -2.09
CA MET A 425 20.12 -0.82 -3.15
C MET A 425 21.27 -1.84 -3.26
N GLY A 426 22.35 -1.67 -2.49
CA GLY A 426 23.49 -2.58 -2.46
C GLY A 426 24.52 -2.35 -3.57
N PHE A 427 24.53 -1.15 -4.17
CA PHE A 427 25.51 -0.74 -5.17
C PHE A 427 26.61 0.15 -4.57
N ASP A 428 27.80 0.06 -5.13
CA ASP A 428 28.95 0.89 -4.73
C ASP A 428 28.87 2.31 -5.33
N SER A 429 28.20 2.46 -6.46
CA SER A 429 28.01 3.74 -7.16
C SER A 429 26.56 3.94 -7.61
N TRP A 430 26.19 5.20 -7.86
CA TRP A 430 24.87 5.53 -8.39
C TRP A 430 24.74 5.11 -9.86
N GLU A 431 25.83 5.21 -10.61
CA GLU A 431 25.92 4.82 -12.01
C GLU A 431 25.64 3.32 -12.22
N ASP A 432 26.15 2.46 -11.33
CA ASP A 432 25.85 1.02 -11.37
C ASP A 432 24.37 0.74 -11.07
N CYS A 433 23.80 1.46 -10.09
CA CYS A 433 22.38 1.36 -9.76
C CYS A 433 21.49 1.79 -10.93
N LEU A 434 21.84 2.87 -11.63
CA LEU A 434 21.12 3.35 -12.82
C LEU A 434 21.24 2.38 -14.00
N SER A 435 22.41 1.78 -14.19
CA SER A 435 22.62 0.78 -15.24
C SER A 435 21.74 -0.45 -15.01
N ALA A 436 21.69 -0.95 -13.78
CA ALA A 436 20.80 -2.05 -13.39
C ALA A 436 19.31 -1.68 -13.56
N LEU A 437 18.92 -0.46 -13.19
CA LEU A 437 17.57 0.05 -13.40
C LEU A 437 17.18 0.00 -14.89
N GLU A 438 18.04 0.49 -15.77
CA GLU A 438 17.74 0.55 -17.21
C GLU A 438 17.64 -0.85 -17.83
N GLU A 439 18.47 -1.82 -17.40
CA GLU A 439 18.32 -3.21 -17.82
C GLU A 439 16.94 -3.79 -17.47
N HIS A 440 16.47 -3.53 -16.25
CA HIS A 440 15.14 -3.97 -15.82
C HIS A 440 14.04 -3.28 -16.62
N ARG A 441 14.12 -1.96 -16.81
CA ARG A 441 13.11 -1.20 -17.56
C ARG A 441 13.05 -1.63 -19.02
N SER A 442 14.19 -1.85 -19.67
CA SER A 442 14.25 -2.33 -21.05
C SER A 442 13.54 -3.68 -21.22
N ARG A 443 13.75 -4.62 -20.28
CA ARG A 443 13.05 -5.92 -20.29
C ARG A 443 11.54 -5.76 -20.12
N VAL A 444 11.10 -4.92 -19.18
CA VAL A 444 9.67 -4.66 -18.93
C VAL A 444 9.01 -4.00 -20.13
N ALA A 445 9.64 -2.95 -20.69
CA ALA A 445 9.10 -2.22 -21.84
C ALA A 445 8.90 -3.13 -23.05
N ARG A 446 9.82 -4.08 -23.29
CA ARG A 446 9.65 -5.11 -24.31
C ARG A 446 8.44 -6.01 -24.06
N HIS A 447 8.31 -6.57 -22.86
CA HIS A 447 7.14 -7.42 -22.53
C HIS A 447 5.82 -6.66 -22.55
N PHE A 448 5.83 -5.38 -22.16
CA PHE A 448 4.67 -4.50 -22.25
C PHE A 448 4.29 -4.15 -23.69
N ALA A 449 5.27 -4.00 -24.59
CA ALA A 449 5.02 -3.84 -26.02
C ALA A 449 4.38 -5.10 -26.61
N ASP A 450 4.89 -6.28 -26.23
CA ASP A 450 4.46 -7.58 -26.77
C ASP A 450 3.08 -8.04 -26.25
N ILE A 451 2.61 -7.51 -25.11
CA ILE A 451 1.31 -7.92 -24.56
C ILE A 451 0.15 -7.27 -25.31
N ILE A 452 -0.74 -8.09 -25.88
CA ILE A 452 -1.92 -7.66 -26.65
C ILE A 452 -1.50 -6.84 -27.89
N ALA A 453 -1.49 -7.48 -29.05
CA ALA A 453 -1.19 -6.85 -30.33
C ALA A 453 -2.11 -5.64 -30.55
N THR A 454 -1.52 -4.47 -30.80
CA THR A 454 -2.20 -3.26 -31.26
C THR A 454 -2.31 -3.33 -32.78
N GLU A 455 -3.46 -2.98 -33.35
CA GLU A 455 -3.77 -3.12 -34.79
C GLU A 455 -2.73 -2.46 -35.71
N ASP A 456 -1.97 -1.47 -35.21
CA ASP A 456 -0.86 -0.83 -35.92
C ASP A 456 0.34 -1.77 -36.27
N GLN A 457 0.40 -2.99 -35.73
CA GLN A 457 1.43 -3.97 -36.10
C GLN A 457 1.02 -4.86 -37.28
N ASP A 458 -0.28 -5.05 -37.53
CA ASP A 458 -0.76 -5.91 -38.62
C ASP A 458 -0.64 -5.19 -39.98
N ASP A 459 -0.77 -3.86 -40.03
CA ASP A 459 -0.61 -3.07 -41.26
C ASP A 459 0.87 -2.88 -41.70
N ALA A 460 1.84 -3.16 -40.82
CA ALA A 460 3.26 -3.05 -41.15
C ALA A 460 3.85 -4.35 -41.74
N ASP A 461 3.26 -5.52 -41.41
CA ASP A 461 3.72 -6.83 -41.88
C ASP A 461 2.98 -7.32 -43.15
N GLU A 462 1.85 -6.72 -43.53
CA GLU A 462 1.19 -7.00 -44.83
C GLU A 462 1.66 -6.08 -45.98
N GLY A 463 2.58 -5.15 -45.72
CA GLY A 463 3.07 -4.15 -46.69
C GLY A 463 4.54 -4.28 -47.12
N GLY A 464 5.24 -5.37 -46.75
CA GLY A 464 6.68 -5.57 -46.99
C GLY A 464 7.03 -6.51 -48.15
#